data_AF-A0AAW1TQQ9-F1
#
_entry.id   AF-A0AAW1TQQ9-F1
#
_cell.length_a   1.000
_cell.length_b   1.000
_cell.length_c   1.000
_cell.angle_alpha   90.00
_cell.angle_beta   90.00
_cell.angle_gamma   90.00
#
_symmetry.space_group_name_H-M   'P 1'
#
loop_
_entity.id
_entity.type
_entity.pdbx_description
1 polymer ?
#
loop_
_entity_poly.entity_id
_entity_poly.type
_entity_poly.pdbx_seq_one_letter_code
_entity_poly.pdbx_strand_id
1 'polypeptide(L)' 'MKVKADRDEASPYAAMLAGATGGNKTKAPGPGAQSVVRALARCSMKIGRIEDVTPIPSDSTRRKGGRRGSR' A
#
# COMPACT_ATOMS: atom_id res chain seq x y z
N MET A 1 -14.30 8.84 2.14
CA MET A 1 -13.40 8.50 1.01
C MET A 1 -12.41 9.64 0.84
N LYS A 2 -11.13 9.35 0.60
CA LYS A 2 -10.06 10.37 0.53
C LYS A 2 -10.02 11.11 -0.81
N VAL A 3 -10.81 10.68 -1.78
CA VAL A 3 -10.97 11.26 -3.12
C VAL A 3 -12.41 11.08 -3.60
N LYS A 4 -12.81 11.88 -4.59
CA LYS A 4 -14.21 11.99 -5.06
C LYS A 4 -14.66 10.83 -5.96
N ALA A 5 -13.72 10.07 -6.50
CA ALA A 5 -13.99 8.90 -7.34
C ALA A 5 -13.34 7.65 -6.76
N ASP A 6 -14.09 6.54 -6.69
CA ASP A 6 -13.62 5.26 -6.15
C ASP A 6 -12.41 4.69 -6.90
N ARG A 7 -12.26 5.03 -8.19
CA ARG A 7 -11.09 4.64 -9.00
C ARG A 7 -9.79 5.31 -8.55
N ASP A 8 -9.88 6.49 -7.94
CA ASP A 8 -8.71 7.29 -7.60
C ASP A 8 -8.15 6.96 -6.21
N GLU A 9 -8.77 6.05 -5.47
CA GLU A 9 -8.29 5.66 -4.13
C GLU A 9 -6.91 4.97 -4.18
N ALA A 10 -6.57 4.38 -5.34
CA ALA A 10 -5.25 3.83 -5.65
C ALA A 10 -4.38 4.78 -6.48
N SER A 11 -4.83 6.02 -6.72
CA SER A 11 -4.05 7.03 -7.43
C SER A 11 -2.82 7.43 -6.60
N PRO A 12 -1.69 7.75 -7.24
CA PRO A 12 -0.52 8.33 -6.55
C PRO A 12 -0.85 9.55 -5.69
N TYR A 13 -1.93 10.27 -6.03
CA TYR A 13 -2.43 11.41 -5.26
C TYR A 13 -3.06 11.00 -3.93
N ALA A 14 -3.76 9.85 -3.89
CA ALA A 14 -4.37 9.30 -2.68
C ALA A 14 -3.37 8.48 -1.83
N ALA A 15 -2.29 7.99 -2.45
CA ALA A 15 -1.26 7.16 -1.81
C ALA A 15 -0.52 7.85 -0.66
N MET A 16 -0.54 9.20 -0.57
CA MET A 16 -0.03 9.95 0.60
C MET A 16 -0.66 9.49 1.93
N LEU A 17 -1.78 8.78 1.86
CA LEU A 17 -2.60 8.44 3.02
C LEU A 17 -2.90 6.94 3.17
N ALA A 18 -2.23 6.06 2.39
CA ALA A 18 -2.53 4.63 2.32
C ALA A 18 -1.29 3.74 2.55
N GLY A 19 -1.38 2.83 3.53
CA GLY A 19 -0.34 1.84 3.85
C GLY A 19 -0.55 0.49 3.12
N ALA A 20 0.49 -0.36 3.10
CA ALA A 20 0.39 -1.72 2.57
C ALA A 20 -0.54 -2.57 3.45
N THR A 21 -1.43 -3.35 2.83
CA THR A 21 -2.51 -4.04 3.57
C THR A 21 -2.05 -5.31 4.30
N GLY A 22 -1.03 -6.00 3.78
CA GLY A 22 -0.38 -7.15 4.42
C GLY A 22 -1.29 -8.37 4.66
N GLY A 23 -0.77 -9.31 5.45
CA GLY A 23 -1.49 -10.52 5.87
C GLY A 23 -1.94 -11.39 4.70
N ASN A 24 -3.25 -11.64 4.63
CA ASN A 24 -3.87 -12.44 3.58
C ASN A 24 -4.12 -11.71 2.26
N LYS A 25 -3.87 -10.40 2.23
CA LYS A 25 -3.99 -9.56 1.02
C LYS A 25 -2.62 -9.39 0.38
N THR A 26 -2.43 -8.35 -0.42
CA THR A 26 -1.13 -8.09 -1.04
C THR A 26 -0.10 -7.68 0.01
N LYS A 27 1.09 -8.25 -0.09
CA LYS A 27 2.27 -7.84 0.69
C LYS A 27 3.11 -6.81 -0.07
N ALA A 28 2.84 -6.62 -1.36
CA ALA A 28 3.52 -5.61 -2.15
C ALA A 28 2.99 -4.21 -1.76
N PRO A 29 3.88 -3.22 -1.60
CA PRO A 29 3.48 -1.83 -1.46
C PRO A 29 2.55 -1.40 -2.60
N GLY A 30 1.55 -0.58 -2.27
CA GLY A 30 0.57 -0.12 -3.25
C GLY A 30 1.17 0.83 -4.30
N PRO A 31 0.49 0.99 -5.45
CA PRO A 31 0.84 2.02 -6.42
C PRO A 31 0.83 3.39 -5.75
N GLY A 32 1.98 4.06 -5.73
CA GLY A 32 2.17 5.36 -5.10
C GLY A 32 3.02 5.38 -3.82
N ALA A 33 3.44 4.22 -3.30
CA ALA A 33 4.36 4.19 -2.15
C ALA A 33 5.66 4.96 -2.43
N GLN A 34 6.25 4.77 -3.61
CA GLN A 34 7.47 5.47 -4.03
C GLN A 34 7.24 6.95 -4.36
N SER A 35 6.06 7.33 -4.86
CA SER A 35 5.79 8.74 -5.18
C SER A 35 5.69 9.60 -3.91
N VAL A 36 5.18 9.04 -2.81
CA VAL A 36 5.12 9.73 -1.52
C VAL A 36 6.53 10.05 -1.00
N VAL A 37 7.42 9.06 -0.95
CA VAL A 37 8.81 9.26 -0.50
C VAL A 37 9.51 10.34 -1.34
N ARG A 38 9.34 10.28 -2.67
CA ARG A 38 9.89 11.29 -3.58
C ARG A 38 9.28 12.68 -3.38
N ALA A 39 8.01 12.80 -3.00
CA ALA A 39 7.38 14.08 -2.71
C ALA A 39 7.91 14.68 -1.40
N LEU A 40 8.00 13.87 -0.33
CA LEU A 40 8.53 14.31 0.96
C LEU A 40 9.98 14.80 0.84
N ALA A 41 10.81 14.07 0.08
CA ALA A 41 12.18 14.47 -0.20
C ALA A 41 12.28 15.80 -0.98
N ARG A 42 11.33 16.09 -1.88
CA ARG A 42 11.25 17.36 -2.63
C ARG A 42 10.77 18.52 -1.77
N CYS A 43 9.91 18.27 -0.78
CA CYS A 43 9.49 19.26 0.21
C CYS A 43 10.59 19.58 1.25
N SER A 44 11.85 19.19 0.99
CA SER A 44 13.01 19.42 1.85
C SER A 44 12.88 18.84 3.27
N MET A 45 12.02 17.82 3.46
CA MET A 45 11.95 17.09 4.71
C MET A 45 13.08 16.07 4.80
N LYS A 46 13.79 16.05 5.93
CA LYS A 46 14.85 15.07 6.18
C LYS A 46 14.23 13.73 6.52
N ILE A 47 14.40 12.75 5.63
CA ILE A 47 13.94 11.37 5.84
C ILE A 47 15.03 10.63 6.63
N GLY A 48 14.64 10.00 7.74
CA GLY A 48 15.52 9.18 8.57
C GLY A 48 15.61 7.74 8.05
N ARG A 49 15.24 6.77 8.89
CA ARG A 49 15.16 5.35 8.49
C ARG A 49 13.82 5.06 7.83
N ILE A 50 13.85 4.26 6.76
CA ILE A 50 12.66 3.72 6.11
C ILE A 50 12.70 2.21 6.33
N GLU A 51 11.60 1.66 6.87
CA GLU A 51 11.46 0.24 7.16
C GLU A 51 10.16 -0.28 6.55
N ASP A 52 10.18 -1.54 6.08
CA ASP A 52 8.97 -2.24 5.64
C ASP A 52 8.34 -2.96 6.84
N VAL A 53 7.20 -2.42 7.30
CA VAL A 53 6.43 -2.96 8.43
C VAL A 53 5.18 -3.71 7.95
N THR A 54 5.15 -4.14 6.69
CA THR A 54 4.01 -4.88 6.14
C THR A 54 3.78 -6.17 6.96
N PRO A 55 2.58 -6.41 7.53
CA PRO A 55 2.34 -7.58 8.36
C PRO A 55 2.56 -8.90 7.62
N ILE A 56 3.54 -9.68 8.07
CA ILE A 56 3.81 -11.06 7.62
C ILE A 56 3.29 -12.00 8.72
N PRO A 57 2.26 -12.81 8.46
CA PRO A 57 1.72 -13.69 9.48
C PRO A 57 2.55 -14.98 9.56
N SER A 58 2.75 -15.51 10.76
CA SER A 58 3.50 -16.76 10.99
C SER A 58 2.83 -17.96 10.31
N ASP A 59 1.50 -17.99 10.35
CA ASP A 59 0.63 -18.90 9.59
C ASP A 59 -0.42 -18.10 8.83
N SER A 60 -1.02 -18.67 7.79
CA SER A 60 -2.00 -17.95 6.95
C SER A 60 -3.43 -18.42 7.17
N THR A 61 -4.39 -17.50 7.04
CA THR A 61 -5.81 -17.86 6.92
C THR A 61 -6.16 -18.09 5.44
N ARG A 62 -7.38 -18.52 5.10
CA ARG A 62 -7.76 -18.74 3.68
C ARG A 62 -7.88 -17.42 2.91
N ARG A 63 -7.20 -17.28 1.76
CA ARG A 63 -7.32 -16.11 0.86
C ARG A 63 -8.64 -16.11 0.08
N LYS A 64 -9.11 -14.92 -0.31
CA LYS A 64 -10.28 -14.74 -1.20
C LYS A 64 -9.97 -15.30 -2.61
N GLY A 65 -10.96 -15.91 -3.26
CA GLY A 65 -10.83 -16.47 -4.63
C GLY A 65 -10.99 -17.99 -4.75
N GLY A 66 -11.18 -18.72 -3.63
CA GLY A 66 -11.35 -20.18 -3.67
C GLY A 66 -10.12 -20.92 -4.21
N ARG A 67 -10.26 -22.21 -4.55
CA ARG A 67 -9.13 -23.05 -4.98
C ARG A 67 -8.56 -22.65 -6.34
N ARG A 68 -9.41 -22.12 -7.24
CA ARG A 68 -9.02 -21.78 -8.62
C ARG A 68 -8.66 -20.30 -8.80
N GLY A 69 -8.78 -19.48 -7.77
CA GLY A 69 -8.53 -18.04 -7.84
C GLY A 69 -9.60 -17.26 -8.61
N SER A 70 -9.36 -15.95 -8.75
CA SER A 70 -10.08 -15.12 -9.71
C SER A 70 -9.61 -15.48 -11.12
N ARG A 71 -10.54 -15.60 -12.08
CA ARG A 71 -10.27 -15.75 -13.51
C ARG A 71 -10.62 -14.47 -14.23
#